data_AF-A0AA96S6W4-F1
#
_entry.id   AF-A0AA96S6W4-F1
#
_cell.length_a   1.000
_cell.length_b   1.000
_cell.length_c   1.000
_cell.angle_alpha   90.00
_cell.angle_beta   90.00
_cell.angle_gamma   90.00
#
_symmetry.space_group_name_H-M   'P 1'
#
loop_
_entity.id
_entity.type
_entity.pdbx_description
1 polymer ?
#
loop_
_entity_poly.entity_id
_entity_poly.type
_entity_poly.pdbx_seq_one_letter_code
_entity_poly.pdbx_strand_id
1 'polypeptide(L)'
;MKKLFTWLLLFSFILVGCNQKNDVKGESDIKGVILEVNKEVGRILVEDVEKGLVWITLKATEDINKFQPYQEVAVWVEGAIAESYPSQAKALHVEIIPPKEAVTTSAEAAEGDFIYRIVTENAEYKENNPVKLYAELEYVGDQEEITIYHASSVFHFPMIEKTRDIPIDYAMNQPLVSTIMKKGEPLRERYNGSGGYAEEDEKELKQFMKRIMENQFPAGDYLVSGFADFYINTDEEEQKDFKIRAQIAFKVK
;
A
#
# COMPACT_ATOMS: atom_id res chain seq x y z
N MET A 1 -31.41 29.16 -57.95
CA MET A 1 -32.82 29.61 -58.10
C MET A 1 -33.70 28.78 -57.19
N LYS A 2 -34.40 29.43 -56.24
CA LYS A 2 -35.69 29.03 -55.60
C LYS A 2 -35.68 27.75 -54.74
N LYS A 3 -36.25 27.64 -53.53
CA LYS A 3 -37.05 28.45 -52.59
C LYS A 3 -36.96 27.70 -51.24
N LEU A 4 -36.69 28.35 -50.12
CA LEU A 4 -37.68 28.77 -49.11
C LEU A 4 -38.66 27.66 -48.66
N PHE A 5 -38.47 27.14 -47.43
CA PHE A 5 -39.58 26.80 -46.55
C PHE A 5 -39.17 27.03 -45.09
N THR A 6 -39.85 27.98 -44.47
CA THR A 6 -39.66 28.47 -43.09
C THR A 6 -41.00 28.32 -42.39
N TRP A 7 -41.07 27.51 -41.32
CA TRP A 7 -42.08 27.53 -40.24
C TRP A 7 -41.90 26.24 -39.41
N LEU A 8 -42.07 26.16 -38.08
CA LEU A 8 -42.38 27.12 -37.03
C LEU A 8 -41.98 26.43 -35.70
N LEU A 9 -41.56 27.23 -34.74
CA LEU A 9 -41.39 26.93 -33.31
C LEU A 9 -42.39 25.93 -32.71
N LEU A 10 -41.89 25.05 -31.83
CA LEU A 10 -42.57 24.82 -30.55
C LEU A 10 -41.56 24.88 -29.40
N PHE A 11 -41.88 25.79 -28.48
CA PHE A 11 -41.25 26.06 -27.21
C PHE A 11 -41.55 24.90 -26.25
N SER A 12 -40.51 24.35 -25.63
CA SER A 12 -40.62 23.72 -24.31
C SER A 12 -39.41 24.11 -23.49
N PHE A 13 -39.54 25.24 -22.81
CA PHE A 13 -38.93 25.42 -21.49
C PHE A 13 -39.41 24.25 -20.63
N ILE A 14 -38.49 23.62 -19.90
CA ILE A 14 -38.66 23.14 -18.51
C ILE A 14 -37.33 22.49 -18.08
N LEU A 15 -36.83 22.98 -16.94
CA LEU A 15 -35.86 22.41 -15.99
C LEU A 15 -34.36 22.64 -16.19
N VAL A 16 -33.94 23.75 -15.59
CA VAL A 16 -32.78 23.87 -14.70
C VAL A 16 -32.65 22.66 -13.76
N GLY A 17 -31.41 22.15 -13.61
CA GLY A 17 -30.99 21.12 -12.66
C GLY A 17 -30.48 19.88 -13.39
N CYS A 18 -29.22 19.46 -13.32
CA CYS A 18 -28.32 19.46 -12.18
C CYS A 18 -26.97 20.12 -12.52
N ASN A 19 -26.56 21.03 -11.64
CA ASN A 19 -25.19 21.45 -11.48
C ASN A 19 -24.44 20.29 -10.80
N GLN A 20 -24.09 19.24 -11.54
CA GLN A 20 -23.01 18.36 -11.09
C GLN A 20 -21.72 19.12 -11.39
N LYS A 21 -21.22 19.83 -10.37
CA LYS A 21 -19.78 20.02 -10.22
C LYS A 21 -19.18 18.62 -10.18
N ASN A 22 -18.88 18.07 -11.36
CA ASN A 22 -17.79 17.15 -11.47
C ASN A 22 -16.56 18.01 -11.21
N ASP A 23 -16.20 18.16 -9.93
CA ASP A 23 -14.87 18.59 -9.57
C ASP A 23 -13.96 17.53 -10.16
N VAL A 24 -13.46 17.79 -11.37
CA VAL A 24 -12.39 17.02 -11.96
C VAL A 24 -11.20 17.29 -11.05
N LYS A 25 -11.05 16.46 -10.03
CA LYS A 25 -9.83 16.47 -9.21
C LYS A 25 -8.69 16.27 -10.20
N GLY A 26 -7.75 17.21 -10.21
CA GLY A 26 -6.53 17.06 -11.00
C GLY A 26 -5.75 15.83 -10.56
N GLU A 27 -4.63 15.56 -11.24
CA GLU A 27 -3.67 14.56 -10.79
C GLU A 27 -3.23 14.86 -9.35
N SER A 28 -3.09 13.81 -8.53
CA SER A 28 -2.62 13.96 -7.14
C SER A 28 -1.14 14.26 -7.12
N ASP A 29 -0.71 15.14 -6.22
CA ASP A 29 0.70 15.50 -6.07
C ASP A 29 1.54 14.39 -5.45
N ILE A 30 0.95 13.57 -4.58
CA ILE A 30 1.62 12.47 -3.88
C ILE A 30 0.71 11.24 -3.93
N LYS A 31 1.28 10.09 -4.26
CA LYS A 31 0.59 8.80 -4.23
C LYS A 31 1.48 7.77 -3.55
N GLY A 32 1.05 7.30 -2.39
CA GLY A 32 1.93 6.48 -1.55
C GLY A 32 1.20 5.72 -0.45
N VAL A 33 1.98 5.08 0.41
CA VAL A 33 1.48 4.28 1.53
C VAL A 33 1.71 5.03 2.84
N ILE A 34 0.70 5.05 3.70
CA ILE A 34 0.83 5.59 5.06
C ILE A 34 1.75 4.67 5.87
N LEU A 35 2.85 5.20 6.38
CA LEU A 35 3.74 4.48 7.31
C LEU A 35 3.42 4.80 8.77
N GLU A 36 3.02 6.04 9.07
CA GLU A 36 2.74 6.51 10.42
C GLU A 36 1.53 7.45 10.44
N VAL A 37 0.73 7.39 11.50
CA VAL A 37 -0.38 8.31 11.77
C VAL A 37 -0.15 8.96 13.13
N ASN A 38 0.11 10.27 13.14
CA ASN A 38 0.24 11.04 14.37
C ASN A 38 -1.06 11.81 14.66
N LYS A 39 -1.89 11.20 15.52
CA LYS A 39 -3.22 11.73 15.89
C LYS A 39 -3.16 13.02 16.70
N GLU A 40 -2.11 13.22 17.49
CA GLU A 40 -1.97 14.40 18.36
C GLU A 40 -1.76 15.68 17.57
N VAL A 41 -0.95 15.61 16.51
CA VAL A 41 -0.60 16.78 15.68
C VAL A 41 -1.27 16.78 14.30
N GLY A 42 -2.16 15.83 14.03
CA GLY A 42 -2.98 15.85 12.81
C GLY A 42 -2.19 15.61 11.52
N ARG A 43 -1.23 14.67 11.52
CA ARG A 43 -0.40 14.39 10.33
C ARG A 43 -0.20 12.90 10.06
N ILE A 44 0.07 12.58 8.80
CA ILE A 44 0.41 11.22 8.35
C ILE A 44 1.77 11.24 7.65
N LEU A 45 2.58 10.20 7.85
CA LEU A 45 3.82 9.99 7.09
C LEU A 45 3.49 9.11 5.90
N VAL A 46 3.70 9.61 4.69
CA VAL A 46 3.44 8.88 3.44
C VAL A 46 4.77 8.58 2.77
N GLU A 47 4.96 7.33 2.38
CA GLU A 47 6.06 6.90 1.50
C GLU A 47 5.56 6.89 0.06
N ASP A 48 6.07 7.83 -0.74
CA ASP A 48 5.85 7.97 -2.18
C ASP A 48 7.09 7.49 -2.93
N VAL A 49 6.90 6.78 -4.03
CA VAL A 49 8.01 6.16 -4.79
C VAL A 49 8.94 7.20 -5.39
N GLU A 50 8.41 8.35 -5.82
CA GLU A 50 9.20 9.40 -6.46
C GLU A 50 9.72 10.44 -5.46
N LYS A 51 8.93 10.73 -4.41
CA LYS A 51 9.19 11.81 -3.46
C LYS A 51 9.78 11.33 -2.13
N GLY A 52 9.87 10.02 -1.94
CA GLY A 52 10.31 9.41 -0.70
C GLY A 52 9.35 9.67 0.46
N LEU A 53 9.90 9.92 1.65
CA LEU A 53 9.12 10.13 2.87
C LEU A 53 8.60 11.58 2.97
N VAL A 54 7.29 11.75 3.07
CA VAL A 54 6.64 13.06 3.20
C VAL A 54 5.68 13.08 4.40
N TRP A 55 5.91 13.99 5.34
CA TRP A 55 4.96 14.33 6.39
C TRP A 55 3.84 15.21 5.82
N ILE A 56 2.61 14.71 5.85
CA ILE A 56 1.42 15.40 5.37
C ILE A 56 0.61 15.93 6.56
N THR A 57 0.57 17.24 6.74
CA THR A 57 -0.36 17.88 7.69
C THR A 57 -1.77 17.89 7.11
N LEU A 58 -2.71 17.30 7.83
CA LEU A 58 -4.11 17.25 7.43
C LEU A 58 -4.83 18.57 7.75
N LYS A 59 -5.87 18.88 6.97
CA LYS A 59 -6.79 19.98 7.33
C LYS A 59 -7.55 19.63 8.60
N ALA A 60 -7.87 20.64 9.41
CA ALA A 60 -8.67 20.46 10.63
C ALA A 60 -10.05 19.81 10.40
N THR A 61 -10.56 19.87 9.17
CA THR A 61 -11.83 19.24 8.76
C THR A 61 -11.69 17.77 8.37
N GLU A 62 -10.48 17.27 8.14
CA GLU A 62 -10.25 15.86 7.85
C GLU A 62 -10.27 15.08 9.17
N ASP A 63 -11.12 14.04 9.26
CA ASP A 63 -11.11 13.13 10.40
C ASP A 63 -9.86 12.24 10.32
N ILE A 64 -8.88 12.47 11.20
CA ILE A 64 -7.64 11.70 11.21
C ILE A 64 -7.87 10.21 11.54
N ASN A 65 -8.99 9.86 12.19
CA ASN A 65 -9.26 8.49 12.61
C ASN A 65 -9.58 7.55 11.46
N LYS A 66 -9.86 8.08 10.25
CA LYS A 66 -10.06 7.26 9.05
C LYS A 66 -8.74 6.71 8.48
N PHE A 67 -7.61 7.30 8.87
CA PHE A 67 -6.28 6.93 8.37
C PHE A 67 -5.62 5.89 9.25
N GLN A 68 -4.99 4.92 8.61
CA GLN A 68 -4.28 3.82 9.26
C GLN A 68 -2.98 3.52 8.52
N PRO A 69 -1.94 3.02 9.22
CA PRO A 69 -0.76 2.48 8.56
C PRO A 69 -1.13 1.45 7.48
N TYR A 70 -0.33 1.43 6.42
CA TYR A 70 -0.41 0.56 5.26
C TYR A 70 -1.62 0.80 4.32
N GLN A 71 -2.37 1.88 4.53
CA GLN A 71 -3.32 2.36 3.53
C GLN A 71 -2.60 3.06 2.38
N GLU A 72 -3.04 2.80 1.15
CA GLU A 72 -2.64 3.60 0.00
C GLU A 72 -3.48 4.88 -0.05
N VAL A 73 -2.84 6.01 -0.32
CA VAL A 73 -3.48 7.32 -0.40
C VAL A 73 -3.02 8.11 -1.61
N ALA A 74 -3.95 8.92 -2.14
CA ALA A 74 -3.65 10.03 -3.02
C ALA A 74 -3.79 11.34 -2.22
N VAL A 75 -2.78 12.20 -2.27
CA VAL A 75 -2.75 13.48 -1.59
C VAL A 75 -2.62 14.59 -2.62
N TRP A 76 -3.52 15.56 -2.54
CA TRP A 76 -3.39 16.85 -3.21
C TRP A 76 -2.80 17.84 -2.21
N VAL A 77 -1.74 18.54 -2.59
CA VAL A 77 -0.97 19.41 -1.69
C VAL A 77 -1.41 20.87 -1.85
N GLU A 78 -1.48 21.57 -0.72
CA GLU A 78 -1.63 23.02 -0.68
C GLU A 78 -0.25 23.68 -0.74
N GLY A 79 0.08 24.26 -1.90
CA GLY A 79 1.34 24.97 -2.11
C GLY A 79 2.50 24.05 -2.46
N ALA A 80 3.72 24.44 -2.08
CA ALA A 80 4.92 23.67 -2.37
C ALA A 80 5.19 22.60 -1.30
N ILE A 81 5.82 21.50 -1.71
CA ILE A 81 6.42 20.52 -0.80
C ILE A 81 7.74 21.10 -0.29
N ALA A 82 7.90 21.19 1.03
CA ALA A 82 9.09 21.74 1.65
C ALA A 82 10.27 20.75 1.52
N GLU A 83 11.41 21.27 1.06
CA GLU A 83 12.66 20.53 0.91
C GLU A 83 13.30 20.27 2.29
N SER A 84 12.86 19.19 2.94
CA SER A 84 13.43 18.66 4.18
C SER A 84 13.48 17.13 4.15
N TYR A 85 14.06 16.50 5.17
CA TYR A 85 14.02 15.04 5.31
C TYR A 85 13.50 14.59 6.70
N PRO A 86 12.35 13.89 6.76
CA PRO A 86 11.37 13.73 5.69
C PRO A 86 10.87 15.07 5.14
N SER A 87 10.41 15.10 3.89
CA SER A 87 9.81 16.30 3.30
C SER A 87 8.49 16.63 3.99
N GLN A 88 8.00 17.87 3.85
CA GLN A 88 6.77 18.28 4.52
C GLN A 88 5.80 18.94 3.55
N ALA A 89 4.51 18.62 3.68
CA ALA A 89 3.46 19.19 2.86
C ALA A 89 2.17 19.38 3.68
N LYS A 90 1.31 20.30 3.24
CA LYS A 90 -0.05 20.45 3.77
C LYS A 90 -1.03 19.85 2.79
N ALA A 91 -1.97 19.05 3.24
CA ALA A 91 -2.98 18.48 2.36
C ALA A 91 -4.05 19.51 2.01
N LEU A 92 -4.28 19.73 0.71
CA LEU A 92 -5.54 20.25 0.21
C LEU A 92 -6.67 19.23 0.41
N HIS A 93 -6.38 17.96 0.11
CA HIS A 93 -7.28 16.82 0.23
C HIS A 93 -6.48 15.52 0.31
N VAL A 94 -6.98 14.55 1.09
CA VAL A 94 -6.46 13.18 1.07
C VAL A 94 -7.58 12.19 0.78
N GLU A 95 -7.35 11.32 -0.20
CA GLU A 95 -8.23 10.23 -0.57
C GLU A 95 -7.56 8.89 -0.25
N ILE A 96 -8.25 8.04 0.52
CA ILE A 96 -7.83 6.65 0.71
C ILE A 96 -8.15 5.93 -0.60
N ILE A 97 -7.12 5.38 -1.22
CA ILE A 97 -7.27 4.54 -2.39
C ILE A 97 -7.72 3.17 -1.89
N PRO A 98 -8.96 2.73 -2.19
CA PRO A 98 -9.37 1.39 -1.83
C PRO A 98 -8.48 0.39 -2.58
N PRO A 99 -8.21 -0.77 -1.99
CA PRO A 99 -7.50 -1.85 -2.68
C PRO A 99 -8.17 -2.10 -4.04
N LYS A 100 -7.36 -2.18 -5.10
CA LYS A 100 -7.83 -2.22 -6.50
C LYS A 100 -8.71 -3.44 -6.83
N GLU A 101 -8.79 -4.44 -5.95
CA GLU A 101 -9.61 -5.64 -6.13
C GLU A 101 -10.31 -6.10 -4.83
N ALA A 102 -11.39 -6.87 -4.99
CA ALA A 102 -12.01 -7.63 -3.91
C ALA A 102 -10.94 -8.52 -3.29
N VAL A 103 -10.49 -8.18 -2.08
CA VAL A 103 -9.30 -8.78 -1.50
C VAL A 103 -9.44 -10.30 -1.45
N THR A 104 -8.64 -11.00 -2.27
CA THR A 104 -8.67 -12.46 -2.41
C THR A 104 -7.51 -13.11 -1.65
N THR A 105 -7.37 -14.42 -1.78
CA THR A 105 -6.27 -15.19 -1.19
C THR A 105 -4.95 -15.04 -1.94
N SER A 106 -4.92 -14.37 -3.09
CA SER A 106 -3.71 -14.15 -3.87
C SER A 106 -3.77 -12.84 -4.65
N ALA A 107 -2.69 -12.08 -4.67
CA ALA A 107 -2.58 -10.89 -5.50
C ALA A 107 -1.21 -10.84 -6.18
N GLU A 108 -1.18 -10.21 -7.35
CA GLU A 108 0.00 -10.05 -8.17
C GLU A 108 0.16 -8.59 -8.60
N ALA A 109 1.40 -8.12 -8.63
CA ALA A 109 1.76 -6.84 -9.22
C ALA A 109 3.06 -6.98 -10.01
N ALA A 110 3.17 -6.24 -11.10
CA ALA A 110 4.34 -6.24 -11.96
C ALA A 110 4.92 -4.83 -12.05
N GLU A 111 6.26 -4.74 -12.02
CA GLU A 111 7.00 -3.51 -12.20
C GLU A 111 8.32 -3.81 -12.91
N GLY A 112 8.54 -3.20 -14.09
CA GLY A 112 9.67 -3.55 -14.95
C GLY A 112 9.66 -5.04 -15.30
N ASP A 113 10.81 -5.69 -15.07
CA ASP A 113 11.04 -7.11 -15.37
C ASP A 113 10.72 -8.03 -14.20
N PHE A 114 9.95 -7.55 -13.22
CA PHE A 114 9.69 -8.27 -11.99
C PHE A 114 8.20 -8.44 -11.74
N ILE A 115 7.82 -9.63 -11.29
CA ILE A 115 6.46 -9.97 -10.87
C ILE A 115 6.52 -10.35 -9.39
N TYR A 116 5.80 -9.59 -8.57
CA TYR A 116 5.59 -9.87 -7.16
C TYR A 116 4.25 -10.55 -6.94
N ARG A 117 4.23 -11.62 -6.15
CA ARG A 117 3.00 -12.30 -5.74
C ARG A 117 2.96 -12.44 -4.23
N ILE A 118 1.77 -12.30 -3.67
CA ILE A 118 1.51 -12.62 -2.27
C ILE A 118 0.32 -13.55 -2.19
N VAL A 119 0.43 -14.62 -1.39
CA VAL A 119 -0.55 -15.70 -1.34
C VAL A 119 -0.76 -16.16 0.10
N THR A 120 -2.03 -16.33 0.46
CA THR A 120 -2.46 -17.11 1.62
C THR A 120 -3.18 -18.36 1.12
N GLU A 121 -2.93 -19.54 1.70
CA GLU A 121 -3.54 -20.79 1.19
C GLU A 121 -5.06 -20.83 1.37
N ASN A 122 -5.62 -20.12 2.36
CA ASN A 122 -7.05 -20.13 2.66
C ASN A 122 -7.57 -18.71 2.91
N ALA A 123 -8.81 -18.45 2.52
CA ALA A 123 -9.51 -17.21 2.85
C ALA A 123 -9.93 -17.18 4.33
N GLU A 124 -10.13 -18.35 4.93
CA GLU A 124 -10.54 -18.50 6.33
C GLU A 124 -9.70 -19.59 7.02
N TYR A 125 -9.19 -19.27 8.20
CA TYR A 125 -8.48 -20.17 9.08
C TYR A 125 -9.26 -20.34 10.38
N LYS A 126 -9.05 -21.47 11.05
CA LYS A 126 -9.50 -21.64 12.44
C LYS A 126 -8.48 -21.01 13.37
N GLU A 127 -8.94 -20.46 14.49
CA GLU A 127 -8.06 -19.95 15.52
C GLU A 127 -7.04 -21.01 15.96
N ASN A 128 -5.78 -20.60 16.13
CA ASN A 128 -4.63 -21.44 16.47
C ASN A 128 -4.15 -22.41 15.37
N ASN A 129 -4.81 -22.45 14.20
CA ASN A 129 -4.18 -23.08 13.04
C ASN A 129 -3.13 -22.13 12.46
N PRO A 130 -1.96 -22.63 12.04
CA PRO A 130 -0.95 -21.78 11.44
C PRO A 130 -1.48 -21.18 10.13
N VAL A 131 -1.36 -19.86 10.02
CA VAL A 131 -1.66 -19.15 8.77
C VAL A 131 -0.52 -19.46 7.80
N LYS A 132 -0.90 -19.87 6.58
CA LYS A 132 0.05 -20.21 5.53
C LYS A 132 0.09 -19.08 4.51
N LEU A 133 0.93 -18.11 4.81
CA LEU A 133 1.18 -16.90 4.03
C LEU A 133 2.60 -16.97 3.44
N TYR A 134 2.74 -16.66 2.17
CA TYR A 134 4.03 -16.56 1.50
C TYR A 134 4.00 -15.49 0.41
N ALA A 135 5.19 -15.05 0.00
CA ALA A 135 5.38 -14.17 -1.13
C ALA A 135 6.36 -14.78 -2.13
N GLU A 136 6.25 -14.31 -3.38
CA GLU A 136 7.16 -14.65 -4.46
C GLU A 136 7.62 -13.41 -5.21
N LEU A 137 8.85 -13.48 -5.71
CA LEU A 137 9.40 -12.51 -6.65
C LEU A 137 9.99 -13.29 -7.81
N GLU A 138 9.52 -13.02 -9.01
CA GLU A 138 9.96 -13.66 -10.25
C GLU A 138 10.60 -12.63 -11.17
N TYR A 139 11.77 -12.97 -11.73
CA TYR A 139 12.40 -12.20 -12.80
C TYR A 139 11.95 -12.75 -14.15
N VAL A 140 11.43 -11.86 -15.01
CA VAL A 140 10.88 -12.18 -16.33
C VAL A 140 11.57 -11.41 -17.47
N GLY A 141 12.67 -10.72 -17.19
CA GLY A 141 13.42 -9.93 -18.17
C GLY A 141 14.16 -10.77 -19.21
N ASP A 142 14.91 -10.09 -20.08
CA ASP A 142 15.51 -10.72 -21.26
C ASP A 142 16.75 -11.58 -20.95
N GLN A 143 17.49 -11.26 -19.88
CA GLN A 143 18.68 -12.02 -19.48
C GLN A 143 18.29 -13.34 -18.78
N GLU A 144 19.20 -14.31 -18.77
CA GLU A 144 18.99 -15.59 -18.08
C GLU A 144 18.97 -15.42 -16.55
N GLU A 145 19.68 -14.43 -16.03
CA GLU A 145 19.74 -14.11 -14.61
C GLU A 145 19.96 -12.63 -14.37
N ILE A 146 19.59 -12.16 -13.17
CA ILE A 146 19.82 -10.80 -12.69
C ILE A 146 20.28 -10.84 -11.22
N THR A 147 21.14 -9.91 -10.82
CA THR A 147 21.49 -9.73 -9.40
C THR A 147 20.65 -8.62 -8.79
N ILE A 148 19.95 -8.93 -7.71
CA ILE A 148 19.24 -7.96 -6.87
C ILE A 148 19.98 -7.77 -5.55
N TYR A 149 19.78 -6.60 -4.95
CA TYR A 149 20.31 -6.25 -3.64
C TYR A 149 19.18 -5.84 -2.71
N HIS A 150 19.18 -6.38 -1.49
CA HIS A 150 18.09 -6.19 -0.53
C HIS A 150 18.60 -6.30 0.91
N ALA A 151 17.68 -6.17 1.87
CA ALA A 151 17.94 -6.32 3.29
C ALA A 151 18.17 -7.79 3.69
N SER A 152 17.80 -8.22 4.90
CA SER A 152 17.90 -9.64 5.27
C SER A 152 16.96 -10.54 4.44
N SER A 153 15.85 -9.98 3.96
CA SER A 153 14.91 -10.60 3.04
C SER A 153 14.45 -9.52 2.07
N VAL A 154 14.13 -9.93 0.84
CA VAL A 154 13.48 -9.07 -0.15
C VAL A 154 12.00 -8.86 0.18
N PHE A 155 11.41 -9.70 1.04
CA PHE A 155 9.97 -9.72 1.31
C PHE A 155 9.61 -9.09 2.65
N HIS A 156 8.57 -8.25 2.62
CA HIS A 156 7.95 -7.68 3.80
C HIS A 156 6.48 -8.09 3.87
N PHE A 157 6.01 -8.38 5.09
CA PHE A 157 4.62 -8.79 5.35
C PHE A 157 3.94 -7.91 6.41
N PRO A 158 3.94 -6.57 6.30
CA PRO A 158 3.15 -5.76 7.20
C PRO A 158 1.66 -6.05 7.01
N MET A 159 0.90 -5.95 8.09
CA MET A 159 -0.52 -6.22 8.04
C MET A 159 -1.27 -5.43 9.09
N ILE A 160 -2.58 -5.38 8.95
CA ILE A 160 -3.49 -4.80 9.95
C ILE A 160 -4.57 -5.81 10.28
N GLU A 161 -4.82 -5.99 11.58
CA GLU A 161 -6.00 -6.68 12.07
C GLU A 161 -7.15 -5.66 12.13
N LYS A 162 -8.14 -5.83 11.25
CA LYS A 162 -9.20 -4.87 10.98
C LYS A 162 -10.29 -4.81 12.04
N THR A 163 -10.48 -5.86 12.84
CA THR A 163 -11.55 -5.89 13.86
C THR A 163 -11.23 -4.94 15.01
N ARG A 164 -9.96 -4.90 15.42
CA ARG A 164 -9.46 -4.10 16.54
C ARG A 164 -8.54 -2.97 16.09
N ASP A 165 -8.34 -2.82 14.79
CA ASP A 165 -7.53 -1.76 14.18
C ASP A 165 -6.07 -1.79 14.69
N ILE A 166 -5.52 -3.00 14.77
CA ILE A 166 -4.16 -3.22 15.30
C ILE A 166 -3.18 -3.37 14.13
N PRO A 167 -2.27 -2.41 13.91
CA PRO A 167 -1.18 -2.57 12.97
C PRO A 167 -0.21 -3.62 13.50
N ILE A 168 0.26 -4.49 12.60
CA ILE A 168 1.26 -5.51 12.86
C ILE A 168 2.45 -5.15 11.98
N ASP A 169 3.43 -4.51 12.60
CA ASP A 169 4.63 -4.08 11.92
C ASP A 169 5.50 -5.26 11.50
N TYR A 170 6.36 -5.03 10.51
CA TYR A 170 7.33 -6.01 10.03
C TYR A 170 8.74 -5.46 10.19
N ALA A 171 9.34 -5.72 11.35
CA ALA A 171 10.74 -5.39 11.61
C ALA A 171 11.65 -6.45 10.99
N MET A 172 12.68 -6.01 10.27
CA MET A 172 13.73 -6.88 9.75
C MET A 172 15.09 -6.26 9.98
N ASN A 173 16.12 -7.09 10.08
CA ASN A 173 17.49 -6.61 10.02
C ASN A 173 17.79 -6.13 8.60
N GLN A 174 18.64 -5.11 8.47
CA GLN A 174 18.97 -4.52 7.18
C GLN A 174 20.46 -4.67 6.81
N PRO A 175 21.03 -5.90 6.82
CA PRO A 175 22.31 -6.12 6.14
C PRO A 175 22.11 -5.97 4.63
N LEU A 176 23.12 -5.48 3.92
CA LEU A 176 23.11 -5.52 2.46
C LEU A 176 23.38 -6.96 1.99
N VAL A 177 22.38 -7.60 1.43
CA VAL A 177 22.43 -8.95 0.85
C VAL A 177 22.27 -8.84 -0.66
N SER A 178 22.95 -9.71 -1.41
CA SER A 178 22.74 -9.86 -2.85
C SER A 178 22.16 -11.24 -3.16
N THR A 179 21.36 -11.33 -4.22
CA THR A 179 20.76 -12.58 -4.67
C THR A 179 20.72 -12.62 -6.19
N ILE A 180 21.19 -13.72 -6.77
CA ILE A 180 21.08 -13.98 -8.21
C ILE A 180 19.74 -14.67 -8.45
N MET A 181 18.86 -13.99 -9.17
CA MET A 181 17.58 -14.52 -9.63
C MET A 181 17.73 -15.08 -11.03
N LYS A 182 17.23 -16.29 -11.26
CA LYS A 182 17.17 -16.88 -12.60
C LYS A 182 15.81 -16.61 -13.22
N LYS A 183 15.79 -16.39 -14.53
CA LYS A 183 14.57 -16.17 -15.29
C LYS A 183 13.60 -17.35 -15.12
N GLY A 184 12.36 -17.04 -14.75
CA GLY A 184 11.30 -18.04 -14.56
C GLY A 184 11.43 -18.91 -13.30
N GLU A 185 12.42 -18.66 -12.44
CA GLU A 185 12.55 -19.34 -11.13
C GLU A 185 12.22 -18.36 -10.00
N PRO A 186 11.00 -18.37 -9.44
CA PRO A 186 10.62 -17.41 -8.41
C PRO A 186 11.39 -17.66 -7.10
N LEU A 187 11.91 -16.57 -6.51
CA LEU A 187 12.25 -16.55 -5.10
C LEU A 187 10.96 -16.66 -4.30
N ARG A 188 10.94 -17.46 -3.24
CA ARG A 188 9.77 -17.65 -2.38
C ARG A 188 10.16 -17.66 -0.92
N GLU A 189 9.42 -16.89 -0.11
CA GLU A 189 9.57 -16.90 1.35
C GLU A 189 8.22 -17.04 2.05
N ARG A 190 8.20 -17.82 3.13
CA ARG A 190 7.03 -17.97 4.00
C ARG A 190 7.10 -16.97 5.14
N TYR A 191 5.94 -16.43 5.49
CA TYR A 191 5.79 -15.67 6.72
C TYR A 191 5.98 -16.59 7.94
N ASN A 192 6.82 -16.16 8.87
CA ASN A 192 7.13 -16.92 10.10
C ASN A 192 6.79 -16.16 11.39
N GLY A 193 6.03 -15.08 11.30
CA GLY A 193 5.75 -14.17 12.42
C GLY A 193 6.38 -12.80 12.23
N SER A 194 5.77 -11.79 12.83
CA SER A 194 6.22 -10.40 12.85
C SER A 194 5.58 -9.66 14.02
N GLY A 195 5.78 -8.34 14.07
CA GLY A 195 5.28 -7.48 15.13
C GLY A 195 6.26 -7.30 16.28
N GLY A 196 5.86 -6.44 17.20
CA GLY A 196 6.60 -6.09 18.41
C GLY A 196 5.66 -5.38 19.38
N TYR A 197 6.09 -5.26 20.62
CA TYR A 197 5.37 -4.52 21.66
C TYR A 197 6.37 -3.90 22.64
N ALA A 198 5.99 -2.79 23.25
CA ALA A 198 6.75 -2.10 24.28
C ALA A 198 6.42 -2.63 25.69
N GLU A 199 7.27 -2.35 26.68
CA GLU A 199 7.05 -2.81 28.06
C GLU A 199 5.89 -2.08 28.75
N GLU A 200 5.55 -0.90 28.28
CA GLU A 200 4.45 -0.06 28.74
C GLU A 200 3.09 -0.40 28.10
N ASP A 201 3.08 -1.20 27.01
CA ASP A 201 1.85 -1.51 26.28
C ASP A 201 0.82 -2.25 27.15
N GLU A 202 -0.46 -2.11 26.80
CA GLU A 202 -1.54 -2.83 27.47
C GLU A 202 -1.34 -4.35 27.42
N LYS A 203 -1.77 -5.05 28.46
CA LYS A 203 -1.56 -6.49 28.61
C LYS A 203 -2.17 -7.27 27.45
N GLU A 204 -3.35 -6.86 27.01
CA GLU A 204 -4.09 -7.43 25.89
C GLU A 204 -3.30 -7.31 24.58
N LEU A 205 -2.73 -6.13 24.30
CA LEU A 205 -1.90 -5.90 23.11
C LEU A 205 -0.63 -6.76 23.13
N LYS A 206 0.05 -6.85 24.27
CA LYS A 206 1.22 -7.73 24.43
C LYS A 206 0.88 -9.19 24.17
N GLN A 207 -0.26 -9.67 24.68
CA GLN A 207 -0.71 -11.04 24.44
C GLN A 207 -1.07 -11.28 22.98
N PHE A 208 -1.72 -10.31 22.35
CA PHE A 208 -2.01 -10.35 20.92
C PHE A 208 -0.72 -10.46 20.10
N MET A 209 0.26 -9.57 20.33
CA MET A 209 1.51 -9.55 19.57
C MET A 209 2.35 -10.81 19.77
N LYS A 210 2.45 -11.34 20.99
CA LYS A 210 3.13 -12.62 21.24
C LYS A 210 2.58 -13.75 20.38
N ARG A 211 1.26 -13.86 20.28
CA ARG A 211 0.60 -14.87 19.43
C ARG A 211 0.91 -14.67 17.96
N ILE A 212 0.90 -13.43 17.47
CA ILE A 212 1.28 -13.12 16.07
C ILE A 212 2.74 -13.49 15.78
N MET A 213 3.67 -13.15 16.68
CA MET A 213 5.09 -13.52 16.57
C MET A 213 5.32 -15.04 16.51
N GLU A 214 4.41 -15.83 17.11
CA GLU A 214 4.42 -17.29 17.08
C GLU A 214 3.60 -17.88 15.91
N ASN A 215 3.16 -17.04 14.95
CA ASN A 215 2.28 -17.41 13.83
C ASN A 215 0.93 -18.05 14.28
N GLN A 216 0.43 -17.66 15.45
CA GLN A 216 -0.84 -18.11 16.04
C GLN A 216 -1.87 -16.97 16.01
N PHE A 217 -2.37 -16.67 14.82
CA PHE A 217 -3.28 -15.54 14.62
C PHE A 217 -4.53 -15.65 15.51
N PRO A 218 -4.84 -14.62 16.33
CA PRO A 218 -6.12 -14.52 17.03
C PRO A 218 -7.28 -14.34 16.06
N ALA A 219 -8.52 -14.54 16.52
CA ALA A 219 -9.70 -14.29 15.69
C ALA A 219 -9.74 -12.83 15.20
N GLY A 220 -10.10 -12.66 13.93
CA GLY A 220 -10.11 -11.35 13.29
C GLY A 220 -10.09 -11.38 11.77
N ASP A 221 -10.23 -10.20 11.18
CA ASP A 221 -10.09 -9.94 9.76
C ASP A 221 -8.72 -9.32 9.52
N TYR A 222 -7.92 -9.89 8.63
CA TYR A 222 -6.54 -9.47 8.38
C TYR A 222 -6.39 -8.96 6.96
N LEU A 223 -5.75 -7.80 6.81
CA LEU A 223 -5.31 -7.27 5.53
C LEU A 223 -3.79 -7.23 5.51
N VAL A 224 -3.17 -8.00 4.63
CA VAL A 224 -1.72 -8.03 4.43
C VAL A 224 -1.39 -7.09 3.28
N SER A 225 -0.44 -6.18 3.53
CA SER A 225 0.06 -5.23 2.53
C SER A 225 1.51 -5.53 2.20
N GLY A 226 1.75 -6.75 1.70
CA GLY A 226 3.11 -7.20 1.44
C GLY A 226 3.74 -6.47 0.27
N PHE A 227 5.07 -6.42 0.32
CA PHE A 227 5.86 -5.83 -0.73
C PHE A 227 7.23 -6.49 -0.85
N ALA A 228 7.81 -6.39 -2.05
CA ALA A 228 9.22 -6.65 -2.31
C ALA A 228 9.99 -5.32 -2.30
N ASP A 229 11.13 -5.26 -1.63
CA ASP A 229 11.99 -4.06 -1.53
C ASP A 229 13.44 -4.45 -1.87
N PHE A 230 13.92 -3.95 -3.01
CA PHE A 230 15.25 -4.28 -3.54
C PHE A 230 15.69 -3.25 -4.57
N TYR A 231 16.96 -3.31 -4.95
CA TYR A 231 17.47 -2.56 -6.09
C TYR A 231 18.32 -3.44 -7.00
N ILE A 232 18.53 -2.95 -8.22
CA ILE A 232 19.51 -3.50 -9.17
C ILE A 232 20.54 -2.43 -9.52
N ASN A 233 21.72 -2.88 -9.93
CA ASN A 233 22.68 -2.02 -10.60
C ASN A 233 22.47 -2.15 -12.10
N THR A 234 22.34 -1.02 -12.79
CA THR A 234 22.27 -0.98 -14.25
C THR A 234 23.67 -0.92 -14.87
N ASP A 235 23.78 -1.20 -16.17
CA ASP A 235 25.05 -1.12 -16.92
C ASP A 235 25.66 0.29 -16.92
N GLU A 236 24.87 1.32 -16.61
CA GLU A 236 25.30 2.73 -16.51
C GLU A 236 25.77 3.12 -15.10
N GLU A 237 26.00 2.15 -14.21
CA GLU A 237 26.34 2.33 -12.78
C GLU A 237 25.25 3.07 -11.98
N GLU A 238 24.04 3.20 -12.51
CA GLU A 238 22.89 3.77 -11.81
C GLU A 238 22.15 2.68 -11.02
N GLN A 239 21.85 2.98 -9.75
CA GLN A 239 21.00 2.15 -8.91
C GLN A 239 19.54 2.39 -9.30
N LYS A 240 18.79 1.32 -9.57
CA LYS A 240 17.35 1.38 -9.78
C LYS A 240 16.65 0.61 -8.67
N ASP A 241 15.91 1.36 -7.85
CA ASP A 241 15.10 0.83 -6.75
C ASP A 241 13.75 0.30 -7.24
N PHE A 242 13.27 -0.75 -6.58
CA PHE A 242 11.97 -1.37 -6.82
C PHE A 242 11.24 -1.57 -5.51
N LYS A 243 9.95 -1.19 -5.49
CA LYS A 243 9.07 -1.42 -4.36
C LYS A 243 7.69 -1.90 -4.80
N ILE A 244 7.63 -3.19 -5.14
CA ILE A 244 6.45 -3.80 -5.75
C ILE A 244 5.50 -4.28 -4.66
N ARG A 245 4.24 -3.84 -4.69
CA ARG A 245 3.27 -4.08 -3.62
C ARG A 245 2.05 -4.85 -4.10
N ALA A 246 1.52 -5.72 -3.24
CA ALA A 246 0.24 -6.37 -3.45
C ALA A 246 -0.49 -6.60 -2.12
N GLN A 247 -1.82 -6.70 -2.16
CA GLN A 247 -2.65 -6.85 -0.97
C GLN A 247 -3.55 -8.08 -1.04
N ILE A 248 -3.60 -8.82 0.06
CA ILE A 248 -4.52 -9.95 0.26
C ILE A 248 -5.16 -9.88 1.64
N ALA A 249 -6.23 -10.64 1.84
CA ALA A 249 -6.95 -10.70 3.09
C ALA A 249 -7.32 -12.13 3.41
N PHE A 250 -7.42 -12.39 4.71
CA PHE A 250 -7.94 -13.63 5.23
C PHE A 250 -8.63 -13.36 6.57
N LYS A 251 -9.39 -14.35 7.02
CA LYS A 251 -10.09 -14.32 8.30
C LYS A 251 -9.59 -15.44 9.20
N VAL A 252 -9.64 -15.21 10.49
CA VAL A 252 -9.44 -16.24 11.51
C VAL A 252 -10.68 -16.30 12.39
N LYS A 253 -11.24 -17.50 12.56
CA LYS A 253 -12.50 -17.75 13.28
C LYS A 253 -12.39 -18.86 14.32
#